data_AF-A0A0F0H5P3-F1
#
_entry.id   AF-A0A0F0H5P3-F1
#
_cell.length_a   1.000
_cell.length_b   1.000
_cell.length_c   1.000
_cell.angle_alpha   90.00
_cell.angle_beta   90.00
_cell.angle_gamma   90.00
#
_symmetry.space_group_name_H-M   'P 1'
#
loop_
_entity.id
_entity.type
_entity.pdbx_description
1 polymer ?
#
loop_
_entity_poly.entity_id
_entity_poly.type
_entity_poly.pdbx_seq_one_letter_code
_entity_poly.pdbx_strand_id
1 'polypeptide(L)'
;MSRATDLLVAPCTRAAAKYAAQRWHYSGTLPNGKIACFGVWEDCRFIGAIVYGRGANNHMSSPFGLTQTECVELVRIALTDHDSPVTQMIAASLRQLRAACPGLRLVVSYADTAQGHHGGVYQAASWLYTGARGSSDAYYLVQGVKTHGRTVSNFARYRKRTDETSLDYVRRTVDPQAHRIRNLPVKHRYILPLNKTTRRVLRRMHKPYPKP
;
A
#
# COMPACT_ATOMS: atom_id res chain seq x y z
N MET A 1 -23.82 29.12 4.58
CA MET A 1 -23.44 28.05 5.52
C MET A 1 -23.38 26.77 4.71
N SER A 2 -22.19 26.16 4.53
CA SER A 2 -22.12 24.87 3.83
C SER A 2 -22.80 23.81 4.69
N ARG A 3 -23.68 23.02 4.07
CA ARG A 3 -24.30 21.86 4.72
C ARG A 3 -23.18 20.90 5.12
N ALA A 4 -23.21 20.38 6.34
CA ALA A 4 -22.26 19.33 6.74
C ALA A 4 -22.50 18.09 5.87
N THR A 5 -21.49 17.68 5.10
CA THR A 5 -21.51 16.46 4.29
C THR A 5 -21.68 15.24 5.19
N ASP A 6 -22.60 14.34 4.83
CA ASP A 6 -22.79 13.10 5.59
C ASP A 6 -21.75 12.07 5.15
N LEU A 7 -20.68 11.93 5.95
CA LEU A 7 -19.58 11.00 5.68
C LEU A 7 -19.76 9.68 6.43
N LEU A 8 -19.92 8.59 5.69
CA LEU A 8 -19.92 7.23 6.21
C LEU A 8 -18.67 6.47 5.73
N VAL A 9 -17.97 5.86 6.67
CA VAL A 9 -16.92 4.87 6.37
C VAL A 9 -17.28 3.59 7.09
N ALA A 10 -17.38 2.48 6.36
CA ALA A 10 -17.81 1.19 6.89
C ALA A 10 -17.14 0.03 6.16
N PRO A 11 -17.10 -1.20 6.72
CA PRO A 11 -16.57 -2.35 6.02
C PRO A 11 -17.32 -2.58 4.70
N CYS A 12 -16.60 -2.91 3.63
CA CYS A 12 -17.21 -3.17 2.33
C CYS A 12 -16.72 -4.50 1.74
N THR A 13 -17.42 -4.96 0.70
CA THR A 13 -17.04 -6.19 0.01
C THR A 13 -15.75 -6.00 -0.78
N ARG A 14 -15.02 -7.12 -0.99
CA ARG A 14 -13.85 -7.14 -1.88
C ARG A 14 -14.20 -6.65 -3.29
N ALA A 15 -15.42 -6.90 -3.76
CA ALA A 15 -15.90 -6.45 -5.06
C ALA A 15 -15.98 -4.92 -5.14
N ALA A 16 -16.55 -4.26 -4.11
CA ALA A 16 -16.61 -2.80 -4.04
C ALA A 16 -15.21 -2.16 -3.98
N ALA A 17 -14.31 -2.71 -3.17
CA ALA A 17 -12.92 -2.25 -3.13
C ALA A 17 -12.17 -2.47 -4.46
N LYS A 18 -12.45 -3.57 -5.16
CA LYS A 18 -11.89 -3.84 -6.49
C LYS A 18 -12.40 -2.82 -7.51
N TYR A 19 -13.70 -2.53 -7.51
CA TYR A 19 -14.31 -1.51 -8.35
C TYR A 19 -13.62 -0.14 -8.18
N ALA A 20 -13.46 0.30 -6.92
CA ALA A 20 -12.79 1.56 -6.61
C ALA A 20 -11.31 1.55 -7.05
N ALA A 21 -10.57 0.48 -6.74
CA ALA A 21 -9.15 0.38 -7.11
C ALA A 21 -8.91 0.36 -8.63
N GLN A 22 -9.85 -0.18 -9.42
CA GLN A 22 -9.75 -0.20 -10.88
C GLN A 22 -10.07 1.15 -11.52
N ARG A 23 -10.91 1.96 -10.89
CA ARG A 23 -11.38 3.25 -11.43
C ARG A 23 -10.59 4.45 -10.94
N TRP A 24 -10.17 4.42 -9.68
CA TRP A 24 -9.71 5.63 -8.97
C TRP A 24 -8.34 5.48 -8.31
N HIS A 25 -7.73 4.29 -8.35
CA HIS A 25 -6.34 4.13 -7.90
C HIS A 25 -5.42 3.98 -9.11
N TYR A 26 -4.30 4.69 -9.11
CA TYR A 26 -3.31 4.68 -10.19
C TYR A 26 -2.80 3.27 -10.57
N SER A 27 -2.84 2.31 -9.63
CA SER A 27 -2.40 0.94 -9.91
C SER A 27 -3.41 0.09 -10.66
N GLY A 28 -4.67 0.53 -10.80
CA GLY A 28 -5.76 -0.19 -11.48
C GLY A 28 -6.08 -1.57 -10.90
N THR A 29 -5.58 -1.91 -9.71
CA THR A 29 -5.53 -3.29 -9.20
C THR A 29 -5.68 -3.36 -7.69
N LEU A 30 -6.44 -4.36 -7.24
CA LEU A 30 -6.57 -4.71 -5.83
C LEU A 30 -5.54 -5.78 -5.45
N PRO A 31 -4.82 -5.65 -4.32
CA PRO A 31 -3.88 -6.67 -3.87
C PRO A 31 -4.51 -8.05 -3.68
N ASN A 32 -3.76 -9.08 -4.02
CA ASN A 32 -4.13 -10.47 -3.76
C ASN A 32 -3.89 -10.82 -2.28
N GLY A 33 -4.68 -11.75 -1.74
CA GLY A 33 -4.57 -12.21 -0.35
C GLY A 33 -5.60 -11.59 0.59
N LYS A 34 -5.40 -11.83 1.90
CA LYS A 34 -6.26 -11.32 2.98
C LYS A 34 -6.08 -9.81 3.13
N ILE A 35 -7.19 -9.08 2.99
CA ILE A 35 -7.26 -7.61 3.06
C ILE A 35 -8.48 -7.20 3.87
N ALA A 36 -8.38 -6.06 4.55
CA ALA A 36 -9.51 -5.37 5.16
C ALA A 36 -9.92 -4.21 4.25
N CYS A 37 -11.19 -4.17 3.86
CA CYS A 37 -11.74 -3.20 2.92
C CYS A 37 -12.76 -2.33 3.62
N PHE A 38 -12.61 -1.01 3.50
CA PHE A 38 -13.55 -0.03 4.00
C PHE A 38 -14.06 0.79 2.84
N GLY A 39 -15.36 0.80 2.62
CA GLY A 39 -16.00 1.70 1.66
C GLY A 39 -16.16 3.08 2.28
N VAL A 40 -16.22 4.08 1.41
CA VAL A 40 -16.42 5.48 1.77
C VAL A 40 -17.62 5.98 1.00
N TRP A 41 -18.55 6.59 1.73
CA TRP A 41 -19.75 7.22 1.18
C TRP A 41 -19.87 8.66 1.65
N GLU A 42 -20.24 9.55 0.73
CA GLU A 42 -20.62 10.93 1.02
C GLU A 42 -22.03 11.17 0.51
N ASP A 43 -22.90 11.70 1.36
CA ASP A 43 -24.31 11.96 1.03
C ASP A 43 -24.98 10.74 0.37
N CYS A 44 -24.78 9.57 1.00
CA CYS A 44 -25.22 8.25 0.54
C CYS A 44 -24.62 7.74 -0.79
N ARG A 45 -23.67 8.45 -1.40
CA ARG A 45 -23.00 8.04 -2.65
C ARG A 45 -21.70 7.34 -2.35
N PHE A 46 -21.45 6.19 -2.98
CA PHE A 46 -20.18 5.49 -2.86
C PHE A 46 -19.08 6.25 -3.61
N ILE A 47 -18.14 6.81 -2.87
CA ILE A 47 -17.04 7.62 -3.44
C ILE A 47 -15.70 6.87 -3.48
N GLY A 48 -15.62 5.67 -2.89
CA GLY A 48 -14.37 4.91 -2.95
C GLY A 48 -14.12 3.95 -1.82
N ALA A 49 -12.88 3.49 -1.72
CA ALA A 49 -12.46 2.54 -0.71
C ALA A 49 -11.04 2.79 -0.20
N ILE A 50 -10.85 2.49 1.08
CA ILE A 50 -9.56 2.40 1.76
C ILE A 50 -9.29 0.92 2.07
N VAL A 51 -8.10 0.44 1.72
CA VAL A 51 -7.75 -0.98 1.83
C VAL A 51 -6.48 -1.14 2.64
N TYR A 52 -6.51 -2.09 3.56
CA TYR A 52 -5.37 -2.52 4.36
C TYR A 52 -5.01 -3.98 4.04
N GLY A 53 -3.72 -4.30 4.02
CA GLY A 53 -3.23 -5.64 3.72
C GLY A 53 -1.82 -5.91 4.24
N ARG A 54 -1.30 -7.11 4.01
CA ARG A 54 0.06 -7.49 4.47
C ARG A 54 1.21 -6.85 3.67
N GLY A 55 0.89 -6.14 2.59
CA GLY A 55 1.88 -5.61 1.67
C GLY A 55 2.55 -6.69 0.82
N ALA A 56 3.38 -6.25 -0.13
CA ALA A 56 4.18 -7.15 -0.95
C ALA A 56 5.45 -7.65 -0.22
N ASN A 57 5.97 -6.85 0.72
CA ASN A 57 7.18 -7.13 1.46
C ASN A 57 6.89 -7.87 2.77
N ASN A 58 7.22 -9.17 2.82
CA ASN A 58 7.04 -10.01 4.01
C ASN A 58 7.87 -9.57 5.22
N HIS A 59 8.91 -8.74 5.03
CA HIS A 59 9.78 -8.21 6.08
C HIS A 59 9.46 -6.75 6.41
N MET A 60 8.29 -6.23 6.01
CA MET A 60 7.89 -4.85 6.28
C MET A 60 7.95 -4.48 7.78
N SER A 61 7.64 -5.44 8.67
CA SER A 61 7.60 -5.24 10.11
C SER A 61 8.97 -5.30 10.80
N SER A 62 9.93 -6.02 10.19
CA SER A 62 11.25 -6.31 10.79
C SER A 62 12.06 -5.07 11.16
N PRO A 63 12.12 -3.99 10.34
CA PRO A 63 12.81 -2.76 10.70
C PRO A 63 12.29 -2.05 11.95
N PHE A 64 11.11 -2.44 12.43
CA PHE A 64 10.45 -1.85 13.59
C PHE A 64 10.46 -2.78 14.82
N GLY A 65 11.11 -3.95 14.71
CA GLY A 65 11.12 -4.97 15.77
C GLY A 65 9.73 -5.57 16.03
N LEU A 66 8.87 -5.60 15.01
CA LEU A 66 7.51 -6.12 15.10
C LEU A 66 7.35 -7.39 14.27
N THR A 67 6.42 -8.23 14.69
CA THR A 67 5.98 -9.41 13.93
C THR A 67 5.02 -9.01 12.80
N GLN A 68 4.81 -9.91 11.84
CA GLN A 68 3.94 -9.65 10.69
C GLN A 68 2.47 -9.44 11.08
N THR A 69 2.03 -9.95 12.24
CA THR A 69 0.65 -9.80 12.75
C THR A 69 0.44 -8.49 13.50
N GLU A 70 1.51 -7.84 13.95
CA GLU A 70 1.48 -6.55 14.64
C GLU A 70 1.54 -5.35 13.68
N CYS A 71 1.69 -5.60 12.37
CA CYS A 71 1.86 -4.57 11.37
C CYS A 71 0.97 -4.80 10.14
N VAL A 72 0.43 -3.73 9.58
CA VAL A 72 -0.38 -3.75 8.35
C VAL A 72 0.04 -2.61 7.44
N GLU A 73 -0.11 -2.81 6.14
CA GLU A 73 0.07 -1.75 5.15
C GLU A 73 -1.30 -1.14 4.81
N LEU A 74 -1.40 0.19 4.79
CA LEU A 74 -2.46 0.90 4.08
C LEU A 74 -2.09 0.85 2.60
N VAL A 75 -2.64 -0.14 1.89
CA VAL A 75 -2.21 -0.50 0.55
C VAL A 75 -2.89 0.35 -0.52
N ARG A 76 -4.12 0.83 -0.29
CA ARG A 76 -4.88 1.63 -1.27
C ARG A 76 -5.71 2.70 -0.59
N ILE A 77 -5.70 3.88 -1.19
CA ILE A 77 -6.73 4.92 -1.04
C ILE A 77 -7.23 5.16 -2.45
N ALA A 78 -8.42 4.66 -2.77
CA ALA A 78 -9.01 4.73 -4.10
C ALA A 78 -10.32 5.52 -3.99
N LEU A 79 -10.27 6.83 -4.23
CA LEU A 79 -11.39 7.75 -4.05
C LEU A 79 -11.62 8.53 -5.34
N THR A 80 -12.88 8.75 -5.69
CA THR A 80 -13.31 9.72 -6.70
C THR A 80 -13.40 11.12 -6.08
N ASP A 81 -13.87 12.11 -6.83
CA ASP A 81 -14.22 13.44 -6.31
C ASP A 81 -15.01 13.34 -4.99
N HIS A 82 -14.56 14.11 -4.01
CA HIS A 82 -15.07 14.08 -2.64
C HIS A 82 -14.87 15.43 -1.96
N ASP A 83 -15.72 15.75 -1.00
CA ASP A 83 -15.66 17.01 -0.24
C ASP A 83 -14.92 16.83 1.09
N SER A 84 -15.08 15.68 1.74
CA SER A 84 -14.49 15.46 3.06
C SER A 84 -12.97 15.28 2.95
N PRO A 85 -12.19 15.72 3.95
CA PRO A 85 -10.76 15.47 3.99
C PRO A 85 -10.44 13.96 4.03
N VAL A 86 -9.53 13.50 3.15
CA VAL A 86 -9.06 12.11 3.12
C VAL A 86 -8.54 11.65 4.50
N THR A 87 -7.93 12.55 5.27
CA THR A 87 -7.45 12.27 6.63
C THR A 87 -8.58 11.84 7.58
N GLN A 88 -9.78 12.41 7.44
CA GLN A 88 -10.97 12.04 8.20
C GLN A 88 -11.44 10.63 7.85
N MET A 89 -11.44 10.28 6.56
CA MET A 89 -11.79 8.95 6.06
C MET A 89 -10.80 7.88 6.53
N ILE A 90 -9.50 8.19 6.48
CA ILE A 90 -8.44 7.33 7.03
C ILE A 90 -8.65 7.13 8.53
N ALA A 91 -8.91 8.20 9.29
CA ALA A 91 -9.14 8.10 10.72
C ALA A 91 -10.35 7.22 11.05
N ALA A 92 -11.45 7.34 10.29
CA ALA A 92 -12.66 6.54 10.48
C ALA A 92 -12.43 5.04 10.19
N SER A 93 -11.74 4.71 9.10
CA SER A 93 -11.38 3.31 8.80
C SER A 93 -10.38 2.73 9.82
N LEU A 94 -9.40 3.52 10.26
CA LEU A 94 -8.43 3.10 11.29
C LEU A 94 -9.08 2.78 12.62
N ARG A 95 -10.11 3.54 13.05
CA ARG A 95 -10.84 3.24 14.30
C ARG A 95 -11.46 1.85 14.25
N GLN A 96 -12.12 1.52 13.14
CA GLN A 96 -12.77 0.22 12.94
C GLN A 96 -11.73 -0.91 12.82
N LEU A 97 -10.66 -0.69 12.06
CA LEU A 97 -9.57 -1.66 11.92
C LEU A 97 -8.95 -2.02 13.28
N ARG A 98 -8.70 -1.01 14.12
CA ARG A 98 -8.14 -1.21 15.47
C ARG A 98 -9.07 -1.99 16.39
N ALA A 99 -10.37 -1.72 16.31
CA ALA A 99 -11.36 -2.47 17.08
C ALA A 99 -11.39 -3.95 16.67
N ALA A 100 -11.30 -4.23 15.36
CA ALA A 100 -11.29 -5.59 14.84
C ALA A 100 -9.93 -6.31 15.03
N CYS A 101 -8.83 -5.57 15.20
CA CYS A 101 -7.47 -6.10 15.29
C CYS A 101 -6.70 -5.48 16.46
N PRO A 102 -7.03 -5.83 17.72
CA PRO A 102 -6.44 -5.21 18.91
C PRO A 102 -4.92 -5.44 19.04
N GLY A 103 -4.39 -6.51 18.43
CA GLY A 103 -2.95 -6.79 18.38
C GLY A 103 -2.16 -5.92 17.40
N LEU A 104 -2.82 -5.09 16.59
CA LEU A 104 -2.13 -4.24 15.61
C LEU A 104 -1.43 -3.07 16.31
N ARG A 105 -0.14 -2.87 16.01
CA ARG A 105 0.71 -1.86 16.64
C ARG A 105 1.19 -0.78 15.69
N LEU A 106 1.25 -1.07 14.39
CA LEU A 106 1.82 -0.19 13.39
C LEU A 106 1.08 -0.30 12.05
N VAL A 107 0.75 0.84 11.46
CA VAL A 107 0.35 0.92 10.05
C VAL A 107 1.51 1.52 9.26
N VAL A 108 1.81 0.96 8.09
CA VAL A 108 2.81 1.48 7.16
C VAL A 108 2.11 1.91 5.88
N SER A 109 2.59 2.96 5.24
CA SER A 109 2.17 3.31 3.88
C SER A 109 3.36 3.82 3.07
N TYR A 110 3.23 3.74 1.75
CA TYR A 110 4.22 4.16 0.78
C TYR A 110 3.61 5.15 -0.20
N ALA A 111 4.21 6.34 -0.33
CA ALA A 111 3.89 7.28 -1.40
C ALA A 111 4.86 7.07 -2.57
N ASP A 112 4.32 6.76 -3.75
CA ASP A 112 5.08 6.42 -4.95
C ASP A 112 5.51 7.69 -5.70
N THR A 113 6.80 8.02 -5.70
CA THR A 113 7.28 9.26 -6.35
C THR A 113 7.14 9.20 -7.86
N ALA A 114 7.02 8.01 -8.46
CA ALA A 114 6.72 7.84 -9.88
C ALA A 114 5.35 8.42 -10.28
N GLN A 115 4.46 8.63 -9.30
CA GLN A 115 3.12 9.18 -9.48
C GLN A 115 3.03 10.63 -8.98
N GLY A 116 4.16 11.29 -8.70
CA GLY A 116 4.19 12.62 -8.08
C GLY A 116 3.74 12.62 -6.60
N HIS A 117 3.59 11.45 -5.98
CA HIS A 117 3.13 11.38 -4.60
C HIS A 117 4.28 11.63 -3.62
N HIS A 118 4.27 12.81 -2.99
CA HIS A 118 5.16 13.11 -1.86
C HIS A 118 4.60 12.59 -0.52
N GLY A 119 3.30 12.27 -0.45
CA GLY A 119 2.63 11.72 0.74
C GLY A 119 1.94 12.75 1.63
N GLY A 120 1.47 13.86 1.07
CA GLY A 120 0.81 14.95 1.80
C GLY A 120 -0.32 14.50 2.72
N VAL A 121 -1.13 13.51 2.32
CA VAL A 121 -2.22 12.98 3.17
C VAL A 121 -1.69 12.38 4.48
N TYR A 122 -0.52 11.74 4.44
CA TYR A 122 0.11 11.13 5.62
C TYR A 122 0.76 12.20 6.50
N GLN A 123 1.36 13.22 5.89
CA GLN A 123 1.92 14.37 6.61
C GLN A 123 0.82 15.13 7.36
N ALA A 124 -0.30 15.43 6.69
CA ALA A 124 -1.47 16.08 7.29
C ALA A 124 -2.07 15.24 8.44
N ALA A 125 -2.05 13.91 8.32
CA ALA A 125 -2.46 12.99 9.38
C ALA A 125 -1.39 12.75 10.46
N SER A 126 -0.28 13.50 10.47
CA SER A 126 0.82 13.36 11.44
C SER A 126 1.46 11.96 11.53
N TRP A 127 1.56 11.27 10.38
CA TRP A 127 2.29 10.01 10.27
C TRP A 127 3.79 10.28 10.26
N LEU A 128 4.57 9.44 10.94
CA LEU A 128 6.02 9.62 10.99
C LEU A 128 6.63 9.24 9.63
N TYR A 129 7.27 10.19 8.97
CA TYR A 129 8.08 9.91 7.79
C TYR A 129 9.41 9.27 8.19
N THR A 130 9.81 8.19 7.50
CA THR A 130 11.02 7.40 7.84
C THR A 130 12.05 7.36 6.70
N GLY A 131 11.90 8.24 5.70
CA GLY A 131 12.77 8.34 4.55
C GLY A 131 12.21 7.70 3.28
N ALA A 132 12.83 8.06 2.16
CA ALA A 132 12.62 7.39 0.89
C ALA A 132 13.40 6.07 0.88
N ARG A 133 12.82 5.04 0.28
CA ARG A 133 13.52 3.78 0.00
C ARG A 133 13.37 3.49 -1.48
N GLY A 134 14.45 2.98 -2.08
CA GLY A 134 14.30 2.28 -3.36
C GLY A 134 13.25 1.19 -3.21
N SER A 135 12.48 0.94 -4.26
CA SER A 135 11.55 -0.19 -4.23
C SER A 135 12.33 -1.46 -3.90
N SER A 136 12.01 -2.10 -2.77
CA SER A 136 12.54 -3.43 -2.43
C SER A 136 12.06 -4.49 -3.42
N ASP A 137 11.03 -4.16 -4.18
CA ASP A 137 10.44 -5.02 -5.17
C ASP A 137 11.26 -4.96 -6.46
N ALA A 138 11.68 -6.12 -6.95
CA ALA A 138 12.22 -6.22 -8.30
C ALA A 138 11.06 -6.08 -9.30
N TYR A 139 11.23 -5.27 -10.33
CA TYR A 139 10.33 -5.22 -11.49
C TYR A 139 11.09 -5.61 -12.75
N TYR A 140 10.36 -6.22 -13.68
CA TYR A 140 10.87 -6.73 -14.95
C TYR A 140 9.95 -6.23 -16.07
N LEU A 141 10.52 -6.00 -17.26
CA LEU A 141 9.73 -5.87 -18.47
C LEU A 141 9.58 -7.28 -19.06
N VAL A 142 8.34 -7.73 -19.26
CA VAL A 142 8.02 -9.03 -19.87
C VAL A 142 6.93 -8.77 -20.91
N GLN A 143 7.20 -9.05 -22.18
CA GLN A 143 6.34 -8.77 -23.33
C GLN A 143 5.87 -7.31 -23.38
N GLY A 144 6.77 -6.38 -23.08
CA GLY A 144 6.45 -4.95 -22.99
C GLY A 144 5.65 -4.52 -21.76
N VAL A 145 5.29 -5.45 -20.86
CA VAL A 145 4.50 -5.18 -19.66
C VAL A 145 5.38 -5.15 -18.41
N LYS A 146 5.27 -4.09 -17.62
CA LYS A 146 5.93 -3.97 -16.31
C LYS A 146 5.34 -5.01 -15.34
N THR A 147 6.15 -6.01 -15.01
CA THR A 147 5.78 -7.18 -14.22
C THR A 147 6.54 -7.21 -12.89
N HIS A 148 5.81 -7.42 -11.79
CA HIS A 148 6.39 -7.53 -10.46
C HIS A 148 7.19 -8.83 -10.31
N GLY A 149 8.31 -8.80 -9.58
CA GLY A 149 9.22 -9.95 -9.42
C GLY A 149 8.57 -11.18 -8.79
N ARG A 150 7.57 -10.97 -7.92
CA ARG A 150 6.73 -12.08 -7.42
C ARG A 150 5.99 -12.84 -8.53
N THR A 151 5.50 -12.14 -9.56
CA THR A 151 4.85 -12.76 -10.72
C THR A 151 5.87 -13.52 -11.56
N VAL A 152 7.06 -12.94 -11.78
CA VAL A 152 8.19 -13.60 -12.46
C VAL A 152 8.60 -14.88 -11.72
N SER A 153 8.73 -14.84 -10.39
CA SER A 153 8.99 -16.02 -9.56
C SER A 153 7.87 -17.06 -9.65
N ASN A 154 6.61 -16.63 -9.78
CA ASN A 154 5.48 -17.53 -9.95
C ASN A 154 5.51 -18.24 -11.31
N PHE A 155 5.92 -17.59 -12.40
CA PHE A 155 6.11 -18.26 -13.69
C PHE A 155 7.16 -19.36 -13.59
N ALA A 156 8.22 -19.11 -12.83
CA ALA A 156 9.32 -20.05 -12.62
C ALA A 156 9.08 -21.07 -11.48
N ARG A 157 7.87 -21.15 -10.91
CA ARG A 157 7.59 -22.00 -9.72
C ARG A 157 7.80 -23.49 -9.96
N TYR A 158 7.70 -23.94 -11.21
CA TYR A 158 7.88 -25.33 -11.62
C TYR A 158 9.18 -25.58 -12.39
N ARG A 159 10.15 -24.66 -12.30
CA ARG A 159 11.45 -24.86 -12.94
C ARG A 159 12.14 -26.10 -12.36
N LYS A 160 12.72 -26.92 -13.23
CA LYS A 160 13.45 -28.14 -12.84
C LYS A 160 14.94 -27.88 -12.55
N ARG A 161 15.47 -26.78 -13.08
CA ARG A 161 16.87 -26.38 -12.95
C ARG A 161 17.07 -25.55 -11.68
N THR A 162 18.00 -25.96 -10.82
CA THR A 162 18.29 -25.29 -9.55
C THR A 162 19.21 -24.08 -9.71
N ASP A 163 20.04 -24.08 -10.76
CA ASP A 163 20.96 -23.03 -11.18
C ASP A 163 20.29 -21.89 -11.98
N GLU A 164 19.10 -22.15 -12.54
CA GLU A 164 18.35 -21.18 -13.36
C GLU A 164 17.63 -20.15 -12.49
N THR A 165 17.84 -18.85 -12.76
CA THR A 165 17.06 -17.81 -12.08
C THR A 165 15.63 -17.74 -12.60
N SER A 166 14.72 -17.12 -11.86
CA SER A 166 13.33 -16.93 -12.34
C SER A 166 13.27 -16.11 -13.64
N LEU A 167 14.21 -15.18 -13.85
CA LEU A 167 14.27 -14.40 -15.08
C LEU A 167 14.77 -15.25 -16.26
N ASP A 168 15.77 -16.11 -16.04
CA ASP A 168 16.30 -16.98 -17.11
C ASP A 168 15.23 -17.97 -17.59
N TYR A 169 14.46 -18.53 -16.65
CA TYR A 169 13.30 -19.36 -16.98
C TYR A 169 12.28 -18.60 -17.84
N VAL A 170 11.91 -17.37 -17.44
CA VAL A 170 10.96 -16.54 -18.20
C VAL A 170 11.51 -16.16 -19.57
N ARG A 171 12.82 -15.86 -19.68
CA ARG A 171 13.48 -15.61 -20.97
C ARG A 171 13.37 -16.79 -21.92
N ARG A 172 13.62 -17.99 -21.41
CA ARG A 172 13.58 -19.21 -22.21
C ARG A 172 12.17 -19.64 -22.61
N THR A 173 11.14 -19.34 -21.80
CA THR A 173 9.80 -19.93 -21.96
C THR A 173 8.69 -18.97 -22.33
N VAL A 174 8.84 -17.67 -22.05
CA VAL A 174 7.77 -16.67 -22.19
C VAL A 174 8.19 -15.50 -23.06
N ASP A 175 9.35 -14.90 -22.78
CA ASP A 175 9.83 -13.70 -23.48
C ASP A 175 11.36 -13.61 -23.44
N PRO A 176 12.06 -13.96 -24.53
CA PRO A 176 13.53 -13.87 -24.63
C PRO A 176 14.10 -12.47 -24.33
N GLN A 177 13.32 -11.41 -24.54
CA GLN A 177 13.72 -10.02 -24.31
C GLN A 177 13.44 -9.53 -22.89
N ALA A 178 12.88 -10.38 -22.02
CA ALA A 178 12.56 -10.01 -20.65
C ALA A 178 13.81 -9.53 -19.91
N HIS A 179 13.72 -8.41 -19.21
CA HIS A 179 14.85 -7.87 -18.48
C HIS A 179 14.41 -7.13 -17.22
N ARG A 180 15.31 -7.07 -16.24
CA ARG A 180 15.07 -6.35 -14.98
C ARG A 180 15.09 -4.85 -15.25
N ILE A 181 14.06 -4.14 -14.78
CA ILE A 181 14.01 -2.69 -14.80
C ILE A 181 14.95 -2.18 -13.71
N ARG A 182 15.95 -1.38 -14.11
CA ARG A 182 16.89 -0.71 -13.19
C ARG A 182 16.36 0.67 -12.82
N ASN A 183 16.91 1.27 -11.76
CA ASN A 183 16.62 2.64 -11.34
C ASN A 183 15.12 2.92 -11.12
N LEU A 184 14.47 2.02 -10.39
CA LEU A 184 13.08 2.24 -10.01
C LEU A 184 12.95 3.49 -9.14
N PRO A 185 11.90 4.31 -9.38
CA PRO A 185 11.58 5.42 -8.50
C PRO A 185 11.48 4.97 -7.05
N VAL A 186 11.93 5.85 -6.15
CA VAL A 186 11.86 5.62 -4.72
C VAL A 186 10.42 5.76 -4.22
N LYS A 187 10.14 5.22 -3.04
CA LYS A 187 8.87 5.45 -2.35
C LYS A 187 9.13 6.07 -0.99
N HIS A 188 8.40 7.13 -0.66
CA HIS A 188 8.42 7.71 0.67
C HIS A 188 7.66 6.80 1.63
N ARG A 189 8.31 6.39 2.73
CA ARG A 189 7.67 5.52 3.72
C ARG A 189 7.19 6.31 4.94
N TYR A 190 5.89 6.18 5.19
CA TYR A 190 5.19 6.76 6.33
C TYR A 190 4.73 5.66 7.27
N ILE A 191 4.81 5.91 8.58
CA ILE A 191 4.35 4.97 9.60
C ILE A 191 3.43 5.65 10.62
N LEU A 192 2.42 4.91 11.07
CA LEU A 192 1.50 5.32 12.11
C LEU A 192 1.53 4.31 13.27
N PRO A 193 2.25 4.62 14.35
CA PRO A 193 2.18 3.86 15.58
C PRO A 193 0.78 3.96 16.20
N LEU A 194 0.18 2.82 16.57
CA LEU A 194 -1.21 2.76 17.07
C LEU A 194 -1.31 2.81 18.60
N ASN A 195 -0.21 2.60 19.32
CA ASN A 195 -0.14 2.71 20.77
C ASN A 195 1.04 3.58 21.23
N LYS A 196 0.97 4.05 22.48
CA LYS A 196 1.94 4.98 23.07
C LYS A 196 3.35 4.38 23.11
N THR A 197 3.48 3.10 23.45
CA THR A 197 4.78 2.40 23.55
C THR A 197 5.49 2.33 22.21
N THR A 198 4.81 1.83 21.17
CA THR A 198 5.34 1.81 19.80
C THR A 198 5.63 3.21 19.30
N ARG A 199 4.79 4.21 19.62
CA ARG A 199 5.04 5.61 19.23
C ARG A 199 6.33 6.16 19.84
N ARG A 200 6.57 5.93 21.14
CA ARG A 200 7.78 6.38 21.84
C ARG A 200 9.04 5.81 21.19
N VAL A 201 9.03 4.51 20.88
CA VAL A 201 10.18 3.83 20.26
C VAL A 201 10.42 4.31 18.83
N LEU A 202 9.37 4.44 18.01
CA LEU A 202 9.51 4.72 16.59
C LEU A 202 9.67 6.21 16.26
N ARG A 203 9.36 7.13 17.19
CA ARG A 203 9.54 8.58 16.98
C ARG A 203 10.98 8.95 16.64
N ARG A 204 11.98 8.23 17.17
CA ARG A 204 13.40 8.45 16.83
C ARG A 204 13.76 8.18 15.36
N MET A 205 12.90 7.46 14.63
CA MET A 205 13.08 7.20 13.20
C MET A 205 12.50 8.30 12.32
N HIS A 206 11.81 9.28 12.92
CA HIS A 206 11.17 10.35 12.17
C HIS A 206 12.21 11.26 11.51
N LYS A 207 12.03 11.50 10.22
CA LYS A 207 12.82 12.42 9.41
C LYS A 207 11.96 13.62 8.99
N PRO A 208 12.57 14.76 8.65
CA PRO A 208 11.84 15.90 8.08
C PRO A 208 11.00 15.48 6.87
N TYR A 209 9.78 16.00 6.78
CA TYR A 209 8.87 15.68 5.69
C TYR A 209 9.43 16.15 4.34
N PRO A 210 9.29 15.34 3.27
CA PRO A 210 9.58 15.81 1.92
C PRO A 210 8.60 16.90 1.52
N LYS A 211 9.09 17.92 0.82
CA LYS A 211 8.26 18.96 0.22
C LYS A 211 7.82 18.53 -1.19
N PRO A 212 6.67 19.03 -1.69
CA PRO A 212 6.25 18.84 -3.07
C PRO A 212 7.29 19.35 -4.07
#